data_AF-A0A398DP75-F1
#
_entry.id   AF-A0A398DP75-F1
#
_cell.length_a   1.000
_cell.length_b   1.000
_cell.length_c   1.000
_cell.angle_alpha   90.00
_cell.angle_beta   90.00
_cell.angle_gamma   90.00
#
_symmetry.space_group_name_H-M   'P 1'
#
loop_
_entity.id
_entity.type
_entity.pdbx_description
1 polymer ?
#
loop_
_entity_poly.entity_id
_entity_poly.type
_entity_poly.pdbx_seq_one_letter_code
_entity_poly.pdbx_strand_id
1 'polypeptide(L)'
;MTEYIGIDVSKQSLELWDGTQEDEVPNEKGLKTLKKLLKKRYGGEWNETVRFIYEPTGPYSNYLRAFAAEHEVQVVEVNPKKSANFAKVVGNRSKTDTVDAKTLSAFHALLAEED
;
A
#
# COMPACT_ATOMS: atom_id res chain seq x y z
N MET A 1 -10.65 11.81 8.87
CA MET A 1 -10.23 10.42 9.16
C MET A 1 -9.21 10.08 8.10
N THR A 2 -8.08 9.48 8.48
CA THR A 2 -7.01 9.18 7.55
C THR A 2 -7.13 7.72 7.11
N GLU A 3 -7.24 7.49 5.81
CA GLU A 3 -7.48 6.17 5.22
C GLU A 3 -6.14 5.52 4.84
N TYR A 4 -5.91 4.29 5.29
CA TYR A 4 -4.70 3.52 4.95
C TYR A 4 -4.97 2.61 3.77
N ILE A 5 -4.26 2.84 2.67
CA ILE A 5 -4.31 2.02 1.47
C ILE A 5 -3.13 1.06 1.51
N GLY A 6 -3.43 -0.23 1.69
CA GLY A 6 -2.49 -1.32 1.49
C GLY A 6 -2.18 -1.46 0.00
N ILE A 7 -0.91 -1.56 -0.34
CA ILE A 7 -0.46 -1.69 -1.73
C ILE A 7 0.46 -2.89 -1.85
N ASP A 8 0.07 -3.90 -2.64
CA ASP A 8 1.01 -4.92 -3.10
C ASP A 8 1.65 -4.47 -4.41
N VAL A 9 2.97 -4.52 -4.47
CA VAL A 9 3.77 -3.94 -5.56
C VAL A 9 4.37 -5.05 -6.40
N SER A 10 3.86 -5.19 -7.62
CA SER A 10 4.39 -6.10 -8.63
C SER A 10 5.14 -5.33 -9.73
N LYS A 11 5.79 -6.06 -10.64
CA LYS A 11 6.45 -5.44 -11.81
C LYS A 11 5.45 -4.73 -12.73
N GLN A 12 4.23 -5.27 -12.88
CA GLN A 12 3.28 -4.83 -13.88
C GLN A 12 2.12 -4.02 -13.30
N SER A 13 1.79 -4.24 -12.02
CA SER A 13 0.62 -3.69 -11.37
C SER A 13 0.88 -3.34 -9.91
N LEU A 14 -0.02 -2.50 -9.39
CA LEU A 14 -0.20 -2.20 -7.99
C LEU A 14 -1.61 -2.65 -7.60
N GLU A 15 -1.71 -3.60 -6.68
CA GLU A 15 -2.98 -4.03 -6.11
C GLU A 15 -3.24 -3.20 -4.85
N LEU A 16 -4.43 -2.64 -4.74
CA LEU A 16 -4.80 -1.63 -3.75
C LEU A 16 -5.95 -2.15 -2.90
N TRP A 17 -5.88 -1.94 -1.59
CA TRP A 17 -6.98 -2.16 -0.66
C TRP A 17 -7.05 -1.05 0.37
N ASP A 18 -8.20 -0.37 0.45
CA ASP A 18 -8.41 0.75 1.38
C ASP A 18 -9.29 0.40 2.59
N GLY A 19 -9.57 -0.88 2.82
CA GLY A 19 -10.49 -1.33 3.87
C GLY A 19 -11.93 -1.53 3.40
N THR A 20 -12.30 -1.04 2.21
CA THR A 20 -13.67 -1.18 1.69
C THR A 20 -13.73 -1.82 0.30
N GLN A 21 -12.79 -1.50 -0.59
CA GLN A 21 -12.81 -1.99 -1.97
C GLN A 21 -11.38 -2.26 -2.47
N GLU A 22 -11.27 -3.24 -3.38
CA GLU A 22 -10.05 -3.58 -4.09
C GLU A 22 -10.00 -2.86 -5.43
N ASP A 23 -8.80 -2.42 -5.83
CA ASP A 23 -8.52 -1.87 -7.15
C ASP A 23 -7.16 -2.38 -7.63
N GLU A 24 -6.97 -2.48 -8.96
CA GLU A 24 -5.67 -2.76 -9.56
C GLU A 24 -5.34 -1.69 -10.59
N VAL A 25 -4.13 -1.15 -10.54
CA VAL A 25 -3.63 -0.15 -11.49
C VAL A 25 -2.25 -0.55 -12.02
N PRO A 26 -1.86 -0.13 -13.24
CA PRO A 26 -0.54 -0.45 -13.76
C PRO A 26 0.58 0.19 -12.94
N ASN A 27 1.69 -0.54 -12.75
CA ASN A 27 2.94 -0.01 -12.20
C ASN A 27 3.71 0.75 -13.30
N GLU A 28 3.14 1.87 -13.72
CA GLU A 28 3.66 2.72 -14.80
C GLU A 28 4.45 3.92 -14.27
N LYS A 29 5.35 4.45 -15.09
CA LYS A 29 6.12 5.64 -14.73
C LYS A 29 5.18 6.83 -14.41
N GLY A 30 5.33 7.37 -13.20
CA GLY A 30 4.54 8.51 -12.71
C GLY A 30 3.10 8.16 -12.29
N LEU A 31 2.72 6.88 -12.29
CA LEU A 31 1.48 6.34 -11.73
C LEU A 31 0.22 7.19 -12.02
N LYS A 32 0.05 7.59 -13.29
CA LYS A 32 -1.05 8.48 -13.72
C LYS A 32 -2.41 7.84 -13.47
N THR A 33 -2.52 6.53 -13.66
CA THR A 33 -3.75 5.78 -13.41
C THR A 33 -4.10 5.75 -11.92
N LEU A 34 -3.11 5.54 -11.04
CA LEU A 34 -3.29 5.64 -9.58
C LEU A 34 -3.80 7.03 -9.19
N LYS A 35 -3.18 8.11 -9.69
CA LYS A 35 -3.61 9.48 -9.39
C LYS A 35 -5.06 9.76 -9.78
N LYS A 36 -5.49 9.26 -10.95
CA LYS A 36 -6.88 9.40 -11.41
C LYS A 36 -7.84 8.66 -10.47
N LEU A 37 -7.48 7.45 -10.06
CA LEU A 37 -8.27 6.66 -9.11
C LEU A 37 -8.40 7.39 -7.76
N LEU A 38 -7.29 7.86 -7.20
CA LEU A 38 -7.28 8.57 -5.91
C LEU A 38 -8.13 9.86 -5.97
N LYS A 39 -8.00 10.65 -7.04
CA LYS A 39 -8.84 11.84 -7.23
C LYS A 39 -10.32 11.53 -7.34
N LYS A 40 -10.67 10.45 -8.05
CA LYS A 40 -12.05 10.02 -8.23
C LYS A 40 -12.66 9.58 -6.90
N ARG A 41 -11.89 8.91 -6.05
CA ARG A 41 -12.37 8.27 -4.81
C ARG A 41 -12.35 9.21 -3.60
N TYR A 42 -11.31 10.02 -3.47
CA TYR A 42 -11.04 10.83 -2.28
C TYR A 42 -11.07 12.35 -2.55
N GLY A 43 -11.29 12.78 -3.79
CA GLY A 43 -11.42 14.18 -4.16
C GLY A 43 -10.10 14.88 -4.50
N GLY A 44 -10.11 16.22 -4.54
CA GLY A 44 -8.98 17.04 -4.97
C GLY A 44 -7.76 16.96 -4.06
N GLU A 45 -8.00 16.90 -2.75
CA GLU A 45 -7.02 16.96 -1.64
C GLU A 45 -6.72 15.54 -1.10
N TRP A 46 -6.81 14.53 -1.97
CA TRP A 46 -6.67 13.11 -1.60
C TRP A 46 -5.35 12.80 -0.86
N ASN A 47 -4.29 13.56 -1.13
CA ASN A 47 -2.98 13.38 -0.52
C ASN A 47 -2.95 13.71 0.98
N GLU A 48 -3.90 14.53 1.47
CA GLU A 48 -4.04 14.83 2.90
C GLU A 48 -4.86 13.76 3.64
N THR A 49 -5.67 13.00 2.91
CA THR A 49 -6.62 12.03 3.47
C THR A 49 -6.13 10.60 3.41
N VAL A 50 -5.19 10.26 2.50
CA VAL A 50 -4.69 8.89 2.34
C VAL A 50 -3.25 8.72 2.81
N ARG A 51 -2.95 7.52 3.30
CA ARG A 51 -1.58 7.04 3.58
C ARG A 51 -1.37 5.72 2.87
N PHE A 52 -0.18 5.49 2.31
CA PHE A 52 0.14 4.21 1.69
C PHE A 52 0.91 3.32 2.65
N ILE A 53 0.58 2.04 2.66
CA ILE A 53 1.34 1.02 3.40
C ILE A 53 1.67 -0.14 2.46
N TYR A 54 2.95 -0.47 2.33
CA TYR A 54 3.39 -1.50 1.40
C TYR A 54 4.71 -2.14 1.79
N GLU A 55 4.93 -3.36 1.33
CA GLU A 55 6.23 -4.02 1.39
C GLU A 55 7.05 -3.65 0.14
N PRO A 56 8.30 -3.18 0.28
CA PRO A 56 9.11 -2.86 -0.88
C PRO A 56 9.52 -4.09 -1.70
N THR A 57 9.13 -4.12 -2.98
CA THR A 57 9.49 -5.16 -3.94
C THR A 57 10.61 -4.68 -4.86
N GLY A 58 11.85 -4.76 -4.38
CA GLY A 58 13.04 -4.42 -5.16
C GLY A 58 12.92 -3.06 -5.88
N PRO A 59 13.30 -2.96 -7.17
CA PRO A 59 13.19 -1.71 -7.93
C PRO A 59 11.75 -1.33 -8.30
N TYR A 60 10.78 -2.25 -8.17
CA TYR A 60 9.41 -2.01 -8.62
C TYR A 60 8.65 -1.03 -7.73
N SER A 61 9.08 -0.85 -6.48
CA SER A 61 8.55 0.18 -5.58
C SER A 61 9.05 1.60 -5.89
N ASN A 62 10.01 1.77 -6.80
CA ASN A 62 10.60 3.09 -7.06
C ASN A 62 9.59 4.10 -7.64
N TYR A 63 8.66 3.65 -8.48
CA TYR A 63 7.61 4.54 -9.00
C TYR A 63 6.64 4.96 -7.89
N LEU A 64 6.30 4.06 -6.97
CA LEU A 64 5.44 4.37 -5.83
C LEU A 64 6.12 5.35 -4.86
N ARG A 65 7.40 5.15 -4.56
CA ARG A 65 8.22 6.09 -3.77
C ARG A 65 8.28 7.48 -4.41
N ALA A 66 8.62 7.53 -5.69
CA ALA A 66 8.74 8.80 -6.42
C ALA A 66 7.39 9.54 -6.47
N PHE A 67 6.30 8.81 -6.74
CA PHE A 67 4.96 9.35 -6.76
C PHE A 67 4.51 9.89 -5.41
N ALA A 68 4.76 9.15 -4.32
CA ALA A 68 4.42 9.59 -2.98
C ALA A 68 5.20 10.84 -2.58
N ALA A 69 6.49 10.92 -2.91
CA ALA A 69 7.30 12.11 -2.68
C ALA A 69 6.82 13.31 -3.53
N GLU A 70 6.49 13.11 -4.81
CA GLU A 70 6.01 14.16 -5.72
C GLU A 70 4.66 14.75 -5.27
N HIS A 71 3.84 13.98 -4.58
CA HIS A 71 2.49 14.38 -4.16
C HIS A 71 2.33 14.49 -2.64
N GLU A 72 3.44 14.48 -1.90
CA GLU A 72 3.48 14.66 -0.46
C GLU A 72 2.56 13.69 0.30
N VAL A 73 2.43 12.47 -0.22
CA VAL A 73 1.64 11.39 0.39
C VAL A 73 2.49 10.67 1.41
N GLN A 74 1.96 10.49 2.62
CA GLN A 74 2.67 9.75 3.66
C GLN A 74 2.71 8.26 3.34
N VAL A 75 3.87 7.65 3.56
CA VAL A 75 4.13 6.23 3.27
C VAL A 75 4.66 5.49 4.48
N VAL A 76 4.23 4.26 4.65
CA VAL A 76 4.76 3.28 5.60
C VAL A 76 5.34 2.13 4.79
N GLU A 77 6.66 2.08 4.69
CA GLU A 77 7.36 0.93 4.11
C GLU A 77 7.51 -0.16 5.18
N VAL A 78 6.75 -1.25 5.04
CA VAL A 78 6.80 -2.37 5.96
C VAL A 78 8.07 -3.17 5.69
N ASN A 79 8.85 -3.43 6.73
CA ASN A 79 10.02 -4.29 6.61
C ASN A 79 9.57 -5.73 6.23
N PRO A 80 10.07 -6.32 5.14
CA PRO A 80 9.76 -7.69 4.71
C PRO A 80 9.84 -8.75 5.81
N LYS A 81 10.76 -8.57 6.77
CA LYS A 81 10.90 -9.51 7.90
C LYS A 81 9.79 -9.35 8.94
N LYS A 82 9.21 -8.15 9.09
CA LYS A 82 8.09 -7.87 9.99
C LYS A 82 6.76 -8.30 9.36
N SER A 83 6.55 -8.06 8.06
CA SER A 83 5.36 -8.52 7.33
C SER A 83 5.25 -10.04 7.29
N ALA A 84 6.36 -10.76 7.00
CA ALA A 84 6.40 -12.22 6.99
C ALA A 84 6.15 -12.86 8.36
N ASN A 85 6.50 -12.18 9.45
CA ASN A 85 6.20 -12.66 10.81
C ASN A 85 4.73 -12.42 11.19
N PHE A 86 4.13 -11.31 10.74
CA PHE A 86 2.72 -11.02 10.96
C PHE A 86 1.79 -11.92 10.13
N ALA A 87 2.12 -12.15 8.85
CA ALA A 87 1.40 -13.10 8.00
C ALA A 87 1.39 -14.53 8.58
N LYS A 88 2.45 -14.93 9.29
CA LYS A 88 2.52 -16.21 10.02
C LYS A 88 1.65 -16.25 11.29
N VAL A 89 1.43 -15.10 11.92
CA VAL A 89 0.61 -14.98 13.15
C VAL A 89 -0.88 -14.87 12.82
N VAL A 90 -1.22 -14.15 11.75
CA VAL A 90 -2.61 -13.98 11.29
C VAL A 90 -3.07 -15.11 10.36
N GLY A 91 -2.16 -15.71 9.58
CA GLY A 91 -2.43 -16.75 8.60
C GLY A 91 -1.80 -18.09 8.97
N ASN A 92 -2.62 -19.03 9.42
CA ASN A 92 -2.27 -20.44 9.53
C ASN A 92 -1.87 -20.96 8.12
N ARG A 93 -0.55 -21.12 7.90
CA ARG A 93 0.13 -21.87 6.84
C ARG A 93 -0.63 -21.99 5.49
N SER A 94 -0.15 -21.25 4.48
CA SER A 94 0.03 -21.80 3.13
C SER A 94 1.10 -21.00 2.38
N LYS A 95 1.93 -21.73 1.64
CA LYS A 95 3.14 -21.28 0.97
C LYS A 95 2.80 -20.37 -0.21
N THR A 96 3.06 -19.07 -0.08
CA THR A 96 3.49 -18.17 -1.17
C THR A 96 4.06 -16.91 -0.51
N ASP A 97 5.29 -16.54 -0.88
CA ASP A 97 6.10 -15.45 -0.29
C ASP A 97 5.59 -14.02 -0.65
N THR A 98 4.27 -13.82 -0.76
CA THR A 98 3.68 -12.51 -1.08
C THR A 98 2.72 -12.09 0.02
N VAL A 99 2.92 -10.88 0.55
CA VAL A 99 2.04 -10.27 1.56
C VAL A 99 0.95 -9.49 0.83
N ASP A 100 -0.30 -9.94 1.00
CA ASP A 100 -1.47 -9.38 0.34
C ASP A 100 -1.81 -7.95 0.83
N ALA A 101 -2.33 -7.10 -0.07
CA ALA A 101 -2.70 -5.70 0.21
C ALA A 101 -3.67 -5.56 1.42
N LYS A 102 -4.55 -6.53 1.65
CA LYS A 102 -5.43 -6.54 2.84
C LYS A 102 -4.64 -6.72 4.12
N THR A 103 -3.65 -7.59 4.10
CA THR A 103 -2.76 -7.85 5.24
C THR A 103 -1.93 -6.60 5.56
N LEU A 104 -1.48 -5.89 4.53
CA LEU A 104 -0.75 -4.63 4.68
C LEU A 104 -1.61 -3.51 5.26
N SER A 105 -2.85 -3.32 4.75
CA SER A 105 -3.77 -2.32 5.31
C SER A 105 -4.04 -2.59 6.79
N ALA A 106 -4.34 -3.84 7.18
CA ALA A 106 -4.59 -4.21 8.58
C ALA A 106 -3.42 -3.90 9.53
N PHE A 107 -2.19 -3.77 9.01
CA PHE A 107 -1.01 -3.44 9.80
C PHE A 107 -1.08 -2.03 10.44
N HIS A 108 -1.92 -1.12 9.91
CA HIS A 108 -2.10 0.21 10.50
C HIS A 108 -2.65 0.14 11.94
N ALA A 109 -3.47 -0.87 12.26
CA ALA A 109 -4.09 -1.00 13.57
C ALA A 109 -3.05 -1.34 14.66
N LEU A 110 -1.98 -2.03 14.28
CA LEU A 110 -0.89 -2.41 15.18
C LEU A 110 0.07 -1.25 15.45
N LEU A 111 0.30 -0.39 14.46
CA LEU A 111 1.15 0.80 14.61
C LEU A 111 0.50 1.87 15.51
N ALA A 112 -0.83 1.86 15.62
CA ALA A 112 -1.56 2.76 16.51
C ALA A 112 -1.52 2.36 17.99
N GLU A 113 -1.07 1.13 18.32
CA GLU A 113 -0.93 0.66 19.71
C GLU A 113 0.49 0.85 20.29
N GLU A 114 1.43 1.39 19.50
CA GLU A 114 2.80 1.72 19.97
C GLU A 114 3.00 3.21 20.32
N ASP A 115 1.94 4.02 20.38
CA ASP A 115 1.93 5.42 20.87
C ASP A 115 1.27 5.55 22.26
#